data_AF-A0A2H6J269-F1
#
_entry.id   AF-A0A2H6J269-F1
#
_cell.length_a   1.000
_cell.length_b   1.000
_cell.length_c   1.000
_cell.angle_alpha   90.00
_cell.angle_beta   90.00
_cell.angle_gamma   90.00
#
_symmetry.space_group_name_H-M   'P 1'
#
loop_
_entity.id
_entity.type
_entity.pdbx_description
1 polymer ?
#
loop_
_entity_poly.entity_id
_entity_poly.type
_entity_poly.pdbx_seq_one_letter_code
_entity_poly.pdbx_strand_id
1 'polypeptide(L)'
;MNSSPRTMKCCAKLLTLAVLSVTTLSGCATIRATAMRTSGACVAFSPITFSAKGDTRATIAQLRGHNAAWDAICEEQNDRR
;
A
#
# COMPACT_ATOMS: atom_id res chain seq x y z
N MET A 1 -59.06 -21.42 40.08
CA MET A 1 -57.67 -21.00 39.81
C MET A 1 -57.00 -22.10 39.04
N ASN A 2 -56.61 -21.89 37.78
CA ASN A 2 -55.62 -22.73 37.10
C ASN A 2 -54.95 -21.89 36.01
N SER A 3 -53.71 -21.50 36.29
CA SER A 3 -52.87 -20.68 35.44
C SER A 3 -52.15 -21.58 34.43
N SER A 4 -52.32 -21.30 33.13
CA SER A 4 -51.53 -21.94 32.07
C SER A 4 -50.42 -20.97 31.61
N PRO A 5 -49.13 -21.34 31.68
CA PRO A 5 -48.05 -20.46 31.21
C PRO A 5 -47.84 -20.65 29.71
N ARG A 6 -48.11 -19.60 28.92
CA ARG A 6 -47.65 -19.49 27.52
C ARG A 6 -46.58 -18.41 27.43
N THR A 7 -45.31 -18.78 27.53
CA THR A 7 -44.22 -17.85 27.17
C THR A 7 -42.99 -18.61 26.70
N MET A 8 -42.23 -17.97 25.80
CA MET A 8 -40.87 -18.28 25.35
C MET A 8 -40.69 -19.26 24.19
N LYS A 9 -41.09 -18.87 22.98
CA LYS A 9 -40.42 -19.36 21.75
C LYS A 9 -40.06 -18.28 20.72
N CYS A 10 -40.46 -17.02 20.92
CA CYS A 10 -40.16 -15.93 19.97
C CYS A 10 -38.79 -15.27 20.18
N CYS A 11 -38.24 -15.24 21.39
CA CYS A 11 -37.04 -14.46 21.68
C CYS A 11 -35.73 -15.10 21.19
N ALA A 12 -35.71 -16.42 20.98
CA ALA A 12 -34.49 -17.14 20.59
C ALA A 12 -34.07 -16.91 19.12
N LYS A 13 -35.02 -16.59 18.23
CA LYS A 13 -34.76 -16.39 16.79
C LYS A 13 -34.22 -15.00 16.44
N LEU A 14 -34.44 -14.01 17.31
CA LEU A 14 -34.01 -12.63 17.08
C LEU A 14 -32.53 -12.42 17.43
N LEU A 15 -32.02 -13.18 18.40
CA LEU A 15 -30.63 -13.10 18.85
C LEU A 15 -29.63 -13.70 17.84
N THR A 16 -30.00 -14.75 17.12
CA THR A 16 -29.11 -15.39 16.13
C THR A 16 -28.91 -14.54 14.87
N LEU A 17 -29.91 -13.76 14.47
CA LEU A 17 -29.83 -12.89 13.29
C LEU A 17 -28.97 -11.63 13.54
N ALA A 18 -28.97 -11.13 14.78
CA ALA A 18 -28.15 -10.00 15.20
C ALA A 18 -26.66 -10.35 15.30
N VAL A 19 -26.32 -11.59 15.67
CA VAL A 19 -24.92 -12.03 15.75
C VAL A 19 -24.30 -12.24 14.36
N LEU A 20 -25.09 -12.68 13.38
CA LEU A 20 -24.62 -12.94 12.02
C LEU A 20 -24.35 -11.67 11.19
N SER A 21 -24.95 -10.53 11.58
CA SER A 21 -24.80 -9.25 10.88
C SER A 21 -23.58 -8.45 11.33
N VAL A 22 -22.98 -8.77 12.49
CA VAL A 22 -21.78 -8.10 13.02
C VAL A 22 -20.49 -8.68 12.43
N THR A 23 -20.50 -9.93 11.95
CA THR A 23 -19.28 -10.61 11.45
C THR A 23 -18.95 -10.30 9.99
N THR A 24 -19.89 -9.81 9.19
CA THR A 24 -19.66 -9.51 7.76
C THR A 24 -19.07 -8.13 7.50
N LEU A 25 -19.03 -7.25 8.50
CA LEU A 25 -18.42 -5.92 8.40
C LEU A 25 -16.95 -5.89 8.86
N SER A 26 -16.35 -7.05 9.13
CA SER A 26 -14.92 -7.16 9.40
C SER A 26 -14.15 -7.28 8.09
N GLY A 27 -13.79 -6.12 7.54
CA GLY A 27 -12.46 -5.95 6.95
C GLY A 27 -12.35 -6.07 5.44
N CYS A 28 -12.79 -5.05 4.71
CA CYS A 28 -11.96 -4.55 3.60
C CYS A 28 -10.67 -3.98 4.22
N ALA A 29 -9.78 -4.85 4.70
CA ALA A 29 -8.43 -4.47 5.01
C ALA A 29 -7.79 -4.12 3.67
N THR A 30 -7.63 -2.82 3.40
CA THR A 30 -6.79 -2.36 2.30
C THR A 30 -5.40 -2.93 2.55
N ILE A 31 -5.02 -3.98 1.81
CA ILE A 31 -3.64 -4.45 1.78
C ILE A 31 -2.85 -3.35 1.06
N ARG A 32 -2.45 -2.34 1.82
CA ARG A 32 -1.35 -1.47 1.40
C ARG A 32 -0.12 -2.34 1.55
N ALA A 33 0.26 -3.03 0.49
CA ALA A 33 1.49 -3.80 0.46
C ALA A 33 2.64 -2.85 0.79
N THR A 34 3.07 -2.82 2.06
CA THR A 34 4.29 -2.16 2.53
C THR A 34 5.50 -3.02 2.20
N ALA A 35 5.44 -3.81 1.12
CA ALA A 35 6.65 -4.32 0.54
C ALA A 35 7.41 -3.07 0.10
N MET A 36 8.48 -2.77 0.83
CA MET A 36 9.47 -1.75 0.51
C MET A 36 10.16 -2.16 -0.79
N ARG A 37 9.41 -2.11 -1.89
CA ARG A 37 9.91 -2.38 -3.22
C ARG A 37 10.43 -1.04 -3.67
N THR A 38 11.74 -0.96 -3.87
CA THR A 38 12.36 0.09 -4.69
C THR A 38 11.42 0.36 -5.86
N SER A 39 10.97 1.60 -5.99
CA SER A 39 10.04 1.97 -7.06
C SER A 39 10.61 1.47 -8.38
N GLY A 40 9.78 0.83 -9.21
CA GLY A 40 10.21 0.33 -10.52
C GLY A 40 10.84 1.44 -11.37
N ALA A 41 10.38 2.69 -11.18
CA ALA A 41 10.99 3.86 -11.79
C ALA A 41 12.43 4.09 -11.31
N CYS A 42 12.71 3.96 -10.02
CA CYS A 42 14.07 4.13 -9.48
C CYS A 42 15.05 3.08 -10.01
N VAL A 43 14.57 1.87 -10.30
CA VAL A 43 15.39 0.83 -10.94
C VAL A 43 15.59 1.12 -12.43
N ALA A 44 14.53 1.51 -13.14
CA ALA A 44 14.59 1.76 -14.58
C ALA A 44 15.40 3.01 -14.96
N PHE A 45 15.39 4.03 -14.11
CA PHE A 45 16.04 5.33 -14.34
C PHE A 45 17.27 5.53 -13.45
N SER A 46 17.99 4.45 -13.12
CA SER A 46 19.20 4.51 -12.29
C SER A 46 20.23 5.53 -12.83
N PRO A 47 21.07 6.14 -11.96
CA PRO A 47 22.01 7.16 -12.38
C PRO A 47 22.91 6.73 -13.54
N ILE A 48 23.06 7.62 -14.50
CA ILE A 48 23.83 7.37 -15.72
C ILE A 48 25.21 8.03 -15.58
N THR A 49 26.26 7.28 -15.91
CA THR A 49 27.64 7.79 -15.94
C THR A 49 27.93 8.50 -17.27
N PHE A 50 28.87 9.44 -17.24
CA PHE A 50 29.29 10.19 -18.43
C PHE A 50 30.80 10.37 -18.47
N SER A 51 31.34 10.55 -19.68
CA SER A 51 32.74 10.85 -19.91
C SER A 51 32.94 12.35 -20.13
N ALA A 52 33.67 13.01 -19.23
CA ALA A 52 33.99 14.43 -19.37
C ALA A 52 34.81 14.76 -20.63
N LYS A 53 35.47 13.76 -21.24
CA LYS A 53 36.29 13.90 -22.45
C LYS A 53 35.58 13.44 -23.72
N GLY A 54 34.59 12.56 -23.60
CA GLY A 54 33.90 11.93 -24.73
C GLY A 54 32.51 12.51 -25.01
N ASP A 55 31.82 13.01 -23.97
CA ASP A 55 30.47 13.55 -24.11
C ASP A 55 30.47 15.06 -24.32
N THR A 56 29.45 15.54 -25.04
CA THR A 56 29.27 16.98 -25.23
C THR A 56 28.84 17.65 -23.92
N ARG A 57 29.13 18.95 -23.79
CA ARG A 57 28.65 19.75 -22.64
C ARG A 57 27.13 19.69 -22.49
N ALA A 58 26.39 19.65 -23.60
CA ALA A 58 24.94 19.54 -23.59
C ALA A 58 24.48 18.20 -23.01
N THR A 59 25.07 17.09 -23.47
CA THR A 59 24.80 15.74 -22.95
C THR A 59 25.10 15.66 -21.45
N ILE A 60 26.26 16.16 -21.01
CA ILE A 60 26.63 16.17 -19.59
C ILE A 60 25.63 16.96 -18.76
N ALA A 61 25.17 18.11 -19.24
CA ALA A 61 24.16 18.92 -18.54
C ALA A 61 22.83 18.17 -18.39
N GLN A 62 22.39 17.47 -19.43
CA GLN A 62 21.17 16.66 -19.39
C GLN A 62 21.30 15.48 -18.41
N LEU A 63 22.43 14.76 -18.44
CA LEU A 63 22.68 13.63 -17.54
C LEU A 63 22.77 14.07 -16.08
N ARG A 64 23.36 15.24 -15.80
CA ARG A 64 23.33 15.83 -14.45
C ARG A 64 21.92 16.13 -13.98
N GLY A 65 21.07 16.72 -14.84
CA GLY A 65 19.67 16.97 -14.51
C GLY A 65 18.88 15.68 -14.27
N HIS A 66 19.11 14.67 -15.10
CA HIS A 66 18.53 13.33 -14.93
C HIS A 66 18.93 12.70 -13.59
N ASN A 67 20.22 12.65 -13.28
CA ASN A 67 20.72 12.05 -12.04
C ASN A 67 20.22 12.83 -10.81
N ALA A 68 20.20 14.17 -10.86
CA ALA A 68 19.67 14.99 -9.78
C ALA A 68 18.16 14.75 -9.53
N ALA A 69 17.38 14.54 -10.59
CA ALA A 69 15.98 14.16 -10.46
C ALA A 69 15.81 12.76 -9.86
N TRP A 70 16.69 11.82 -10.22
CA TRP A 70 16.71 10.51 -9.59
C TRP A 70 17.03 10.61 -8.10
N ASP A 71 18.07 11.35 -7.71
CA ASP A 71 18.44 11.54 -6.30
C ASP A 71 17.26 12.10 -5.50
N ALA A 72 16.61 13.16 -6.00
CA ALA A 72 15.46 13.79 -5.34
C ALA A 72 14.23 12.86 -5.15
N ILE A 73 14.10 11.81 -5.96
CA ILE A 73 12.94 10.90 -5.94
C ILE A 73 13.27 9.55 -5.28
N CYS A 74 14.52 9.11 -5.35
CA CYS A 74 14.92 7.72 -5.12
C CYS A 74 15.99 7.53 -4.04
N GLU A 75 16.58 8.59 -3.49
CA GLU A 75 17.67 8.51 -2.49
C GLU A 75 17.31 7.63 -1.27
N GLU A 76 16.09 7.77 -0.72
CA GLU A 76 15.61 6.99 0.43
C GLU A 76 15.42 5.48 0.15
N GLN A 77 15.48 5.07 -1.13
CA GLN A 77 15.38 3.67 -1.56
C GLN A 77 16.75 3.00 -1.70
N ASN A 78 17.85 3.76 -1.76
CA ASN A 78 19.20 3.23 -1.98
C ASN A 78 19.91 2.87 -0.65
N ASP A 79 19.63 3.60 0.44
CA ASP A 79 20.23 3.39 1.77
C ASP A 79 19.77 2.13 2.53
N ARG A 80 18.81 1.38 1.97
CA ARG A 80 18.25 0.17 2.60
C ARG A 80 18.65 -1.14 1.89
N ARG A 81 19.68 -1.09 1.04
CA ARG A 81 20.24 -2.25 0.33
C ARG A 81 21.50 -2.79 1.00
#